data_AF-A0A7X6VWR7-F1
#
_entry.id   AF-A0A7X6VWR7-F1
#
_cell.length_a   1.000
_cell.length_b   1.000
_cell.length_c   1.000
_cell.angle_alpha   90.00
_cell.angle_beta   90.00
_cell.angle_gamma   90.00
#
_symmetry.space_group_name_H-M   'P 1'
#
loop_
_entity.id
_entity.type
_entity.pdbx_description
1 polymer ?
#
loop_
_entity_poly.entity_id
_entity_poly.type
_entity_poly.pdbx_seq_one_letter_code
_entity_poly.pdbx_strand_id
1 'polypeptide(L)'
;MLVVGLFFLYFGIRYNLEPLLLVPIGFGVLIGNIPMFQVTDFNLSLGIYEPGSVLNILYQGVVQGWYPPLVFLGIGAMTDFSSLISNPKLMLLGAAAQIGIFLTLLGALWLGFAPPEAGAIGIIGGADGPTAIFISSKLANGMNVMANGEVVKNLIGPIAIAAYSYMALVPVIQPPVIKLLTTKKERKMRMKPLRAISKFEKILFPVVGLLLTAYIAPSALPLLGMLFFGNLLKESGVTNRLANTASNALIDIVTILLGITVGASTQADIFLTPSSIKIFGLGALSFIIATAGGVVGAKVMNL
;
A
#
# COMPACT_ATOMS: atom_id res chain seq x y z
N MET A 1 -13.24 17.18 -8.28
CA MET A 1 -12.74 15.80 -8.46
C MET A 1 -12.47 15.42 -9.90
N LEU A 2 -13.33 15.74 -10.87
CA LEU A 2 -13.07 15.39 -12.28
C LEU A 2 -11.71 15.89 -12.81
N VAL A 3 -11.33 17.14 -12.49
CA VAL A 3 -10.00 17.69 -12.81
C VAL A 3 -8.87 16.88 -12.17
N VAL A 4 -9.06 16.40 -10.93
CA VAL A 4 -8.08 15.56 -10.23
C VAL A 4 -7.95 14.19 -10.89
N GLY A 5 -9.07 13.58 -11.31
CA GLY A 5 -9.06 12.33 -12.08
C GLY A 5 -8.32 12.47 -13.41
N LEU A 6 -8.59 13.56 -14.16
CA LEU A 6 -7.86 13.88 -15.39
C LEU A 6 -6.36 14.14 -15.14
N PHE A 7 -6.02 14.77 -14.03
CA PHE A 7 -4.63 14.97 -13.61
C PHE A 7 -3.93 13.62 -13.37
N PHE A 8 -4.54 12.69 -12.63
CA PHE A 8 -3.97 11.35 -12.44
C PHE A 8 -3.81 10.58 -13.74
N LEU A 9 -4.80 10.64 -14.64
CA LEU A 9 -4.67 10.03 -15.97
C LEU A 9 -3.52 10.64 -16.77
N TYR A 10 -3.38 11.96 -16.77
CA TYR A 10 -2.30 12.65 -17.47
C TYR A 10 -0.93 12.23 -16.94
N PHE A 11 -0.75 12.17 -15.62
CA PHE A 11 0.53 11.78 -15.02
C PHE A 11 0.84 10.30 -15.20
N GLY A 12 -0.16 9.42 -15.05
CA GLY A 12 -0.01 7.99 -15.27
C GLY A 12 0.37 7.67 -16.72
N ILE A 13 -0.28 8.31 -17.70
CA ILE A 13 -0.07 8.02 -19.13
C ILE A 13 1.17 8.74 -19.68
N ARG A 14 1.36 10.03 -19.40
CA ARG A 14 2.45 10.81 -20.01
C ARG A 14 3.79 10.57 -19.34
N TYR A 15 3.81 10.47 -18.01
CA TYR A 15 5.04 10.35 -17.23
C TYR A 15 5.30 8.93 -16.73
N ASN A 16 4.44 7.96 -17.06
CA ASN A 16 4.55 6.56 -16.63
C ASN A 16 4.71 6.42 -15.10
N LEU A 17 4.02 7.30 -14.34
CA LEU A 17 4.00 7.26 -12.88
C LEU A 17 3.01 6.19 -12.41
N GLU A 18 3.53 5.04 -11.97
CA GLU A 18 2.76 3.85 -11.55
C GLU A 18 1.49 3.60 -12.40
N PRO A 19 1.62 3.45 -13.72
CA PRO A 19 0.48 3.48 -14.63
C PRO A 19 -0.52 2.34 -14.36
N LEU A 20 -0.04 1.19 -13.86
CA LEU A 20 -0.88 0.04 -13.51
C LEU A 20 -1.94 0.36 -12.45
N LEU A 21 -1.70 1.34 -11.59
CA LEU A 21 -2.59 1.72 -10.50
C LEU A 21 -3.18 3.11 -10.70
N LEU A 22 -2.35 4.09 -11.09
CA LEU A 22 -2.77 5.48 -11.22
C LEU A 22 -3.79 5.67 -12.35
N VAL A 23 -3.70 4.89 -13.43
CA VAL A 23 -4.67 4.97 -14.54
C VAL A 23 -6.04 4.43 -14.13
N PRO A 24 -6.17 3.19 -13.60
CA PRO A 24 -7.45 2.70 -13.07
C PRO A 24 -8.05 3.59 -11.97
N ILE A 25 -7.22 4.11 -11.05
CA ILE A 25 -7.67 5.03 -9.99
C ILE A 25 -8.17 6.34 -10.59
N GLY A 26 -7.41 6.96 -11.49
CA GLY A 26 -7.80 8.20 -12.17
C GLY A 26 -9.11 8.06 -12.94
N PHE A 27 -9.29 6.93 -13.63
CA PHE A 27 -10.55 6.63 -14.32
C PHE A 27 -11.70 6.36 -13.35
N GLY A 28 -11.44 5.64 -12.26
CA GLY A 28 -12.41 5.43 -11.17
C GLY A 28 -12.88 6.75 -10.55
N VAL A 29 -11.97 7.71 -10.33
CA VAL A 29 -12.31 9.06 -9.84
C VAL A 29 -13.30 9.75 -10.77
N LEU A 30 -13.16 9.60 -12.09
CA LEU A 30 -14.13 10.12 -13.05
C LEU A 30 -15.49 9.44 -12.86
N ILE A 31 -15.54 8.10 -12.86
CA ILE A 31 -16.78 7.32 -12.70
C ILE A 31 -17.52 7.71 -11.41
N GLY A 32 -16.81 7.74 -10.27
CA GLY A 32 -17.41 8.00 -8.97
C GLY A 32 -17.94 9.42 -8.78
N ASN A 33 -17.54 10.36 -9.64
CA ASN A 33 -17.89 11.78 -9.54
C ASN A 33 -18.71 12.29 -10.74
N ILE A 34 -19.21 11.41 -11.62
CA ILE A 34 -20.22 11.79 -12.61
C ILE A 34 -21.54 12.06 -11.87
N PRO A 35 -22.17 13.24 -12.03
CA PRO A 35 -23.46 13.53 -11.42
C PRO A 35 -24.52 12.54 -11.93
N MET A 36 -25.10 11.77 -11.03
CA MET A 36 -26.19 10.85 -11.35
C MET A 36 -27.52 11.49 -10.93
N PHE A 37 -28.52 11.47 -11.82
CA PHE A 37 -29.89 11.84 -11.48
C PHE A 37 -30.52 10.71 -10.66
N GLN A 38 -30.58 10.87 -9.33
CA GLN A 38 -31.32 10.00 -8.44
C GLN A 38 -32.74 10.54 -8.28
N VAL A 39 -33.68 10.02 -9.08
CA VAL A 39 -35.10 10.29 -8.87
C VAL A 39 -35.60 9.36 -7.76
N THR A 40 -36.34 9.90 -6.80
CA THR A 40 -36.80 9.23 -5.57
C THR A 40 -37.55 7.90 -5.79
N ASP A 41 -38.06 7.65 -7.00
CA ASP A 41 -38.81 6.44 -7.35
C ASP A 41 -38.07 5.50 -8.34
N PHE A 42 -36.88 5.87 -8.81
CA PHE A 42 -36.04 5.05 -9.70
C PHE A 42 -34.69 4.78 -9.03
N ASN A 43 -34.67 3.75 -8.19
CA ASN A 43 -33.46 3.31 -7.50
C ASN A 43 -32.56 2.49 -8.46
N LEU A 44 -31.88 3.18 -9.38
CA LEU A 44 -31.03 2.54 -10.39
C LEU A 44 -29.84 1.77 -9.78
N SER A 45 -29.56 1.89 -8.48
CA SER A 45 -28.51 1.12 -7.80
C SER A 45 -27.18 1.28 -8.52
N LEU A 46 -26.73 2.53 -8.68
CA LEU A 46 -25.53 2.89 -9.47
C LEU A 46 -24.38 3.38 -8.60
N GLY A 47 -24.67 3.97 -7.44
CA GLY A 47 -23.65 4.60 -6.60
C GLY A 47 -22.75 3.59 -5.90
N ILE A 48 -21.47 3.89 -5.72
CA ILE A 48 -20.53 3.00 -5.00
C ILE A 48 -20.91 2.79 -3.52
N TYR A 49 -21.54 3.79 -2.91
CA TYR A 49 -22.04 3.73 -1.53
C TYR A 49 -23.50 3.28 -1.44
N GLU A 50 -24.14 2.99 -2.58
CA GLU A 50 -25.52 2.54 -2.65
C GLU A 50 -25.57 1.00 -2.50
N PRO A 51 -26.17 0.46 -1.42
CA PRO A 51 -26.21 -0.98 -1.20
C PRO A 51 -26.89 -1.71 -2.36
N GLY A 52 -26.22 -2.75 -2.88
CA GLY A 52 -26.75 -3.57 -3.99
C GLY A 52 -26.37 -3.08 -5.40
N SER A 53 -25.70 -1.92 -5.53
CA SER A 53 -25.14 -1.51 -6.81
C SER A 53 -23.96 -2.40 -7.23
N VAL A 54 -23.70 -2.48 -8.54
CA VAL A 54 -22.54 -3.20 -9.07
C VAL A 54 -21.23 -2.62 -8.51
N LEU A 55 -21.13 -1.29 -8.45
CA LEU A 55 -19.94 -0.62 -7.90
C LEU A 55 -19.79 -0.90 -6.39
N ASN A 56 -20.88 -1.00 -5.64
CA ASN A 56 -20.86 -1.35 -4.23
C ASN A 56 -20.38 -2.78 -4.01
N ILE A 57 -20.90 -3.75 -4.78
CA ILE A 57 -20.48 -5.15 -4.72
C ILE A 57 -18.97 -5.28 -4.99
N LEU A 58 -18.46 -4.58 -6.02
CA LEU A 58 -17.03 -4.55 -6.28
C LEU A 58 -16.25 -3.83 -5.18
N TYR A 59 -16.79 -2.76 -4.59
CA TYR A 59 -16.15 -2.03 -3.50
C TYR A 59 -16.12 -2.80 -2.17
N GLN A 60 -16.99 -3.79 -1.97
CA GLN A 60 -16.88 -4.73 -0.84
C GLN A 60 -15.52 -5.45 -0.87
N GLY A 61 -14.98 -5.68 -2.07
CA GLY A 61 -13.55 -5.61 -2.41
C GLY A 61 -12.59 -5.07 -1.36
N VAL A 62 -12.67 -3.76 -1.29
CA VAL A 62 -11.78 -2.89 -0.55
C VAL A 62 -12.19 -2.87 0.92
N VAL A 63 -13.49 -2.76 1.19
CA VAL A 63 -14.05 -2.63 2.53
C VAL A 63 -13.86 -3.89 3.37
N GLN A 64 -14.09 -5.07 2.80
CA GLN A 64 -13.88 -6.34 3.51
C GLN A 64 -12.40 -6.75 3.55
N GLY A 65 -11.61 -6.23 2.60
CA GLY A 65 -10.16 -6.37 2.59
C GLY A 65 -9.65 -7.67 1.98
N TRP A 66 -10.38 -8.29 1.05
CA TRP A 66 -9.92 -9.48 0.32
C TRP A 66 -9.05 -9.19 -0.93
N TYR A 67 -9.11 -7.98 -1.52
CA TYR A 67 -8.25 -7.63 -2.65
C TYR A 67 -6.77 -7.52 -2.25
N PRO A 68 -6.38 -6.84 -1.14
CA PRO A 68 -4.97 -6.73 -0.78
C PRO A 68 -4.26 -8.09 -0.57
N PRO A 69 -4.84 -9.07 0.16
CA PRO A 69 -4.27 -10.42 0.23
C PRO A 69 -4.01 -11.07 -1.15
N LEU A 70 -4.91 -10.89 -2.11
CA LEU A 70 -4.74 -11.41 -3.47
C LEU A 70 -3.63 -10.68 -4.24
N VAL A 71 -3.48 -9.37 -4.05
CA VAL A 71 -2.33 -8.61 -4.59
C VAL A 71 -1.03 -9.11 -3.98
N PHE A 72 -1.00 -9.35 -2.66
CA PHE A 72 0.15 -9.91 -1.95
C PHE A 72 0.55 -11.30 -2.44
N LEU A 73 -0.41 -12.12 -2.86
CA LEU A 73 -0.12 -13.40 -3.52
C LEU A 73 0.72 -13.22 -4.79
N GLY A 74 0.30 -12.29 -5.65
CA GLY A 74 1.03 -11.96 -6.88
C GLY A 74 2.39 -11.35 -6.60
N ILE A 75 2.49 -10.40 -5.66
CA ILE A 75 3.77 -9.82 -5.22
C ILE A 75 4.70 -10.91 -4.70
N GLY A 76 4.19 -11.85 -3.90
CA GLY A 76 4.95 -13.00 -3.41
C GLY A 76 5.50 -13.86 -4.54
N ALA A 77 4.68 -14.12 -5.57
CA ALA A 77 5.07 -14.88 -6.75
C ALA A 77 6.05 -14.15 -7.68
N MET A 78 6.18 -12.82 -7.58
CA MET A 78 7.16 -12.03 -8.32
C MET A 78 8.48 -11.83 -7.55
N THR A 79 8.40 -11.69 -6.23
CA THR A 79 9.53 -11.29 -5.37
C THR A 79 10.67 -12.31 -5.39
N ASP A 80 11.92 -11.83 -5.45
CA ASP A 80 13.11 -12.66 -5.25
C ASP A 80 13.70 -12.40 -3.86
N PHE A 81 13.61 -13.40 -2.98
CA PHE A 81 14.14 -13.32 -1.62
C PHE A 81 15.62 -13.68 -1.51
N SER A 82 16.30 -13.96 -2.63
CA SER A 82 17.72 -14.34 -2.63
C SER A 82 18.60 -13.26 -1.99
N SER A 83 18.35 -11.98 -2.24
CA SER A 83 19.11 -10.89 -1.62
C SER A 83 18.94 -10.85 -0.10
N LEU A 84 17.73 -11.11 0.38
CA LEU A 84 17.40 -11.10 1.80
C LEU A 84 17.99 -12.31 2.54
N ILE A 85 17.88 -13.50 1.94
CA ILE A 85 18.43 -14.75 2.52
C ILE A 85 19.96 -14.69 2.56
N SER A 86 20.60 -14.13 1.53
CA SER A 86 22.07 -14.08 1.44
C SER A 86 22.69 -13.05 2.38
N ASN A 87 21.95 -11.98 2.70
CA ASN A 87 22.36 -11.01 3.69
C ASN A 87 21.19 -10.60 4.61
N PRO A 88 20.91 -11.40 5.66
CA PRO A 88 19.79 -11.15 6.58
C PRO A 88 19.89 -9.80 7.30
N LYS A 89 21.09 -9.20 7.40
CA LYS A 89 21.26 -7.87 7.99
C LYS A 89 20.44 -6.79 7.26
N LEU A 90 20.10 -7.01 5.98
CA LEU A 90 19.22 -6.11 5.22
C LEU A 90 17.82 -6.01 5.85
N MET A 91 17.37 -7.01 6.62
CA MET A 91 16.10 -6.93 7.37
C MET A 91 16.12 -5.79 8.40
N LEU A 92 17.27 -5.47 8.99
CA LEU A 92 17.40 -4.38 9.96
C LEU A 92 17.23 -3.01 9.30
N LEU A 93 17.67 -2.87 8.04
CA LEU A 93 17.40 -1.66 7.25
C LEU A 93 15.91 -1.51 6.98
N GLY A 94 15.23 -2.63 6.68
CA GLY A 94 13.77 -2.68 6.56
C GLY A 94 13.09 -2.23 7.85
N ALA A 95 13.54 -2.72 9.01
CA ALA A 95 13.02 -2.31 10.32
C ALA A 95 13.24 -0.81 10.59
N ALA A 96 14.42 -0.27 10.28
CA ALA A 96 14.71 1.15 10.44
C ALA A 96 13.86 2.04 9.52
N ALA A 97 13.53 1.58 8.32
CA ALA A 97 12.65 2.30 7.41
C ALA A 97 11.21 2.44 7.96
N GLN A 98 10.75 1.50 8.79
CA GLN A 98 9.40 1.55 9.40
C GLN A 98 9.23 2.65 10.46
N ILE A 99 10.30 3.35 10.87
CA ILE A 99 10.19 4.53 11.75
C ILE A 99 9.25 5.59 11.15
N GLY A 100 9.17 5.68 9.81
CA GLY A 100 8.22 6.55 9.13
C GLY A 100 6.76 6.30 9.53
N ILE A 101 6.35 5.03 9.71
CA ILE A 101 4.99 4.70 10.14
C ILE A 101 4.69 5.29 11.51
N PHE A 102 5.59 5.07 12.47
CA PHE A 102 5.39 5.50 13.85
C PHE A 102 5.40 7.03 14.00
N LEU A 103 6.29 7.72 13.29
CA LEU A 103 6.32 9.18 13.32
C LEU A 103 5.08 9.80 12.64
N THR A 104 4.58 9.17 11.58
CA THR A 104 3.34 9.60 10.93
C THR A 104 2.12 9.35 11.80
N LEU A 105 2.07 8.22 12.51
CA LEU A 105 1.07 7.95 13.54
C LEU A 105 1.07 9.03 14.63
N LEU A 106 2.24 9.36 15.19
CA LEU A 106 2.37 10.40 16.21
C LEU A 106 1.99 11.78 15.67
N GLY A 107 2.37 12.09 14.43
CA GLY A 107 1.98 13.32 13.74
C GLY A 107 0.47 13.42 13.52
N ALA A 108 -0.18 12.32 13.14
CA ALA A 108 -1.62 12.27 12.97
C ALA A 108 -2.36 12.47 14.30
N LEU A 109 -1.90 11.82 15.38
CA LEU A 109 -2.44 12.02 16.72
C LEU A 109 -2.31 13.49 17.16
N TRP A 110 -1.15 14.11 16.92
CA TRP A 110 -0.92 15.52 17.25
C TRP A 110 -1.81 16.47 16.43
N LEU A 111 -2.15 16.12 15.19
CA LEU A 111 -3.06 16.88 14.33
C LEU A 111 -4.56 16.67 14.65
N GLY A 112 -4.86 15.89 15.70
CA GLY A 112 -6.20 15.66 16.23
C GLY A 112 -6.99 14.52 15.57
N PHE A 113 -6.32 13.61 14.87
CA PHE A 113 -6.98 12.39 14.37
C PHE A 113 -7.21 11.39 15.51
N ALA A 114 -8.32 10.66 15.44
CA ALA A 114 -8.60 9.62 16.43
C ALA A 114 -7.58 8.47 16.32
N PRO A 115 -7.33 7.68 17.38
CA PRO A 115 -6.32 6.62 17.34
C PRO A 115 -6.48 5.59 16.20
N PRO A 116 -7.69 5.12 15.85
CA PRO A 116 -7.87 4.22 14.70
C PRO A 116 -7.56 4.90 13.35
N GLU A 117 -7.96 6.17 13.20
CA GLU A 117 -7.70 6.98 12.01
C GLU A 117 -6.20 7.23 11.84
N ALA A 118 -5.54 7.65 12.92
CA ALA A 118 -4.11 7.86 12.97
C ALA A 118 -3.33 6.57 12.68
N GLY A 119 -3.82 5.43 13.18
CA GLY A 119 -3.33 4.09 12.85
C GLY A 119 -3.34 3.82 11.35
N ALA A 120 -4.46 4.10 10.68
CA ALA A 120 -4.58 3.93 9.23
C ALA A 120 -3.67 4.90 8.44
N ILE A 121 -3.59 6.17 8.86
CA ILE A 121 -2.74 7.18 8.22
C ILE A 121 -1.25 6.84 8.37
N GLY A 122 -0.84 6.31 9.52
CA GLY A 122 0.54 5.90 9.79
C GLY A 122 1.09 4.92 8.75
N ILE A 123 0.26 3.97 8.29
CA ILE A 123 0.68 2.92 7.34
C ILE A 123 1.13 3.47 5.98
N ILE A 124 0.72 4.69 5.61
CA ILE A 124 1.23 5.37 4.40
C ILE A 124 2.76 5.40 4.41
N GLY A 125 3.37 5.53 5.60
CA GLY A 125 4.82 5.52 5.78
C GLY A 125 5.53 4.21 5.47
N GLY A 126 4.79 3.10 5.40
CA GLY A 126 5.33 1.80 5.00
C GLY A 126 5.58 1.69 3.50
N ALA A 127 5.10 2.66 2.70
CA ALA A 127 5.21 2.69 1.24
C ALA A 127 4.63 1.43 0.56
N ASP A 128 3.56 0.89 1.14
CA ASP A 128 2.90 -0.33 0.70
C ASP A 128 1.39 -0.07 0.54
N GLY A 129 0.98 0.19 -0.70
CA GLY A 129 -0.40 0.54 -1.06
C GLY A 129 -1.42 -0.54 -0.67
N PRO A 130 -1.23 -1.81 -1.03
CA PRO A 130 -2.12 -2.89 -0.60
C PRO A 130 -2.27 -2.97 0.93
N THR A 131 -1.18 -2.85 1.69
CA THR A 131 -1.27 -2.83 3.16
C THR A 131 -1.99 -1.60 3.70
N ALA A 132 -1.75 -0.42 3.12
CA ALA A 132 -2.47 0.80 3.49
C ALA A 132 -3.98 0.68 3.27
N ILE A 133 -4.40 0.07 2.15
CA ILE A 133 -5.80 -0.23 1.89
C ILE A 133 -6.35 -1.22 2.92
N PHE A 134 -5.64 -2.31 3.19
CA PHE A 134 -6.10 -3.33 4.13
C PHE A 134 -6.28 -2.78 5.55
N ILE A 135 -5.33 -2.00 6.04
CA ILE A 135 -5.42 -1.44 7.39
C ILE A 135 -6.47 -0.33 7.46
N SER A 136 -6.56 0.54 6.44
CA SER A 136 -7.62 1.56 6.41
C SER A 136 -9.02 0.95 6.36
N SER A 137 -9.23 -0.19 5.70
CA SER A 137 -10.52 -0.88 5.71
C SER A 137 -10.85 -1.57 7.04
N LYS A 138 -9.85 -1.84 7.88
CA LYS A 138 -10.03 -2.36 9.24
C LYS A 138 -10.14 -1.26 10.31
N LEU A 139 -9.50 -0.11 10.13
CA LEU A 139 -9.40 0.92 11.17
C LEU A 139 -10.16 2.22 10.87
N ALA A 140 -10.30 2.62 9.60
CA ALA A 140 -10.84 3.91 9.18
C ALA A 140 -11.86 3.75 8.02
N ASN A 141 -12.82 2.84 8.23
CA ASN A 141 -13.77 2.39 7.21
C ASN A 141 -15.11 3.11 7.21
N GLY A 142 -15.34 4.08 8.10
CA GLY A 142 -16.63 4.76 8.21
C GLY A 142 -17.72 3.98 8.95
N MET A 143 -17.42 2.79 9.47
CA MET A 143 -18.42 1.89 10.09
C MET A 143 -18.07 1.53 11.53
N ASN A 144 -16.78 1.51 11.88
CA ASN A 144 -16.37 1.18 13.24
C ASN A 144 -16.74 2.29 14.22
N VAL A 145 -17.26 1.90 15.39
CA VAL A 145 -17.58 2.80 16.49
C VAL A 145 -16.43 2.80 17.48
N MET A 146 -15.92 3.99 17.79
CA MET A 146 -14.87 4.18 18.79
C MET A 146 -15.42 4.05 20.21
N ALA A 147 -14.53 3.89 21.20
CA ALA A 147 -14.92 3.74 22.60
C ALA A 147 -15.72 4.93 23.18
N ASN A 148 -15.64 6.10 22.54
CA ASN A 148 -16.40 7.31 22.88
C ASN A 148 -17.78 7.38 22.20
N GLY A 149 -18.19 6.36 21.43
CA GLY A 149 -19.48 6.31 20.72
C GLY A 149 -19.50 6.99 19.36
N GLU A 150 -18.41 7.64 18.93
CA GLU A 150 -18.31 8.26 17.62
C GLU A 150 -17.89 7.26 16.53
N VAL A 151 -18.41 7.43 15.32
CA VAL A 151 -18.03 6.61 14.16
C VAL A 151 -16.71 7.12 13.58
N VAL A 152 -15.78 6.23 13.28
CA VAL A 152 -14.51 6.60 12.61
C VAL A 152 -14.79 7.19 11.23
N LYS A 153 -13.99 8.15 10.79
CA LYS A 153 -14.11 8.68 9.43
C LYS A 153 -13.78 7.61 8.39
N ASN A 154 -14.47 7.67 7.25
CA ASN A 154 -14.09 6.88 6.08
C ASN A 154 -12.89 7.54 5.39
N LEU A 155 -11.69 7.03 5.69
CA LEU A 155 -10.43 7.57 5.15
C LEU A 155 -9.78 6.63 4.13
N ILE A 156 -10.45 5.54 3.73
CA ILE A 156 -9.91 4.54 2.78
C ILE A 156 -9.47 5.23 1.47
N GLY A 157 -10.36 6.01 0.85
CA GLY A 157 -10.08 6.69 -0.41
C GLY A 157 -8.88 7.66 -0.32
N PRO A 158 -8.90 8.65 0.59
CA PRO A 158 -7.78 9.58 0.79
C PRO A 158 -6.45 8.87 1.11
N ILE A 159 -6.44 7.87 2.00
CA ILE A 159 -5.24 7.12 2.37
C ILE A 159 -4.71 6.32 1.17
N ALA A 160 -5.58 5.64 0.43
CA ALA A 160 -5.17 4.83 -0.72
C ALA A 160 -4.58 5.69 -1.85
N ILE A 161 -5.22 6.82 -2.19
CA ILE A 161 -4.67 7.75 -3.18
C ILE A 161 -3.33 8.30 -2.69
N ALA A 162 -3.25 8.74 -1.42
CA ALA A 162 -2.00 9.27 -0.88
C ALA A 162 -0.88 8.22 -0.94
N ALA A 163 -1.15 6.97 -0.54
CA ALA A 163 -0.17 5.88 -0.57
C ALA A 163 0.39 5.67 -1.99
N TYR A 164 -0.45 5.43 -2.99
CA TYR A 164 0.01 5.20 -4.36
C TYR A 164 0.61 6.44 -5.02
N SER A 165 0.08 7.63 -4.75
CA SER A 165 0.65 8.88 -5.27
C SER A 165 2.06 9.11 -4.75
N TYR A 166 2.32 8.82 -3.46
CA TYR A 166 3.66 8.99 -2.89
C TYR A 166 4.63 7.88 -3.30
N MET A 167 4.16 6.65 -3.49
CA MET A 167 4.97 5.57 -4.08
C MET A 167 5.49 5.98 -5.46
N ALA A 168 4.63 6.55 -6.31
CA ALA A 168 5.03 7.10 -7.60
C ALA A 168 6.02 8.28 -7.52
N LEU A 169 6.01 9.03 -6.41
CA LEU A 169 6.90 10.17 -6.16
C LEU A 169 8.22 9.79 -5.47
N VAL A 170 8.43 8.52 -5.12
CA VAL A 170 9.70 8.03 -4.52
C VAL A 170 10.94 8.46 -5.31
N PRO A 171 10.99 8.35 -6.66
CA PRO A 171 12.14 8.79 -7.45
C PRO A 171 12.44 10.28 -7.33
N VAL A 172 11.46 11.10 -6.92
CA VAL A 172 11.61 12.55 -6.72
C VAL A 172 11.98 12.87 -5.27
N ILE A 173 11.33 12.21 -4.30
CA ILE A 173 11.48 12.48 -2.86
C ILE A 173 12.77 11.87 -2.29
N GLN A 174 13.09 10.64 -2.69
CA GLN A 174 14.17 9.86 -2.07
C GLN A 174 15.59 10.41 -2.39
N PRO A 175 15.93 10.79 -3.64
CA PRO A 175 17.29 11.21 -3.97
C PRO A 175 17.77 12.48 -3.24
N PRO A 176 16.97 13.55 -3.07
CA PRO A 176 17.35 14.71 -2.27
C PRO A 176 17.71 14.35 -0.82
N VAL A 177 16.89 13.51 -0.16
CA VAL A 177 17.11 13.09 1.22
C VAL A 177 18.39 12.28 1.36
N ILE A 178 18.60 11.30 0.47
CA ILE A 178 19.86 10.53 0.43
C ILE A 178 21.04 11.46 0.19
N LYS A 179 20.91 12.43 -0.73
CA LYS A 179 21.99 13.37 -1.05
C LYS A 179 22.37 14.27 0.14
N LEU A 180 21.41 14.60 0.99
CA LEU A 180 21.61 15.44 2.17
C LEU A 180 22.24 14.67 3.34
N LEU A 181 21.85 13.41 3.55
CA LEU A 181 22.31 12.63 4.71
C LEU A 181 23.60 11.84 4.49
N THR A 182 23.94 11.48 3.25
CA THR A 182 25.12 10.64 2.95
C THR A 182 26.30 11.43 2.42
N THR A 183 27.52 10.95 2.66
CA THR A 183 28.75 11.55 2.11
C THR A 183 29.17 10.90 0.79
N LYS A 184 30.06 11.55 0.02
CA LYS A 184 30.64 10.95 -1.20
C LYS A 184 31.46 9.68 -0.89
N LYS A 185 32.06 9.57 0.30
CA LYS A 185 32.82 8.39 0.73
C LYS A 185 31.91 7.19 0.95
N GLU A 186 30.80 7.39 1.67
CA GLU A 186 29.79 6.36 1.92
C GLU A 186 29.17 5.82 0.62
N ARG A 187 28.83 6.72 -0.33
CA ARG A 187 28.24 6.33 -1.62
C ARG A 187 29.19 5.53 -2.53
N LYS A 188 30.50 5.57 -2.27
CA LYS A 188 31.52 4.84 -3.05
C LYS A 188 31.93 3.51 -2.41
N MET A 189 31.26 3.10 -1.33
CA MET A 189 31.52 1.83 -0.67
C MET A 189 31.22 0.66 -1.62
N ARG A 190 32.17 -0.24 -1.81
CA ARG A 190 31.97 -1.44 -2.64
C ARG A 190 31.22 -2.50 -1.84
N MET A 191 30.06 -2.91 -2.34
CA MET A 191 29.30 -4.02 -1.77
C MET A 191 29.93 -5.36 -2.17
N LYS A 192 30.06 -6.28 -1.21
CA LYS A 192 30.53 -7.65 -1.48
C LYS A 192 29.49 -8.39 -2.32
N PRO A 193 29.90 -9.30 -3.22
CA PRO A 193 28.96 -10.14 -3.95
C PRO A 193 28.14 -10.99 -2.97
N LEU A 194 26.87 -11.22 -3.31
CA LEU A 194 25.97 -12.03 -2.49
C LEU A 194 26.41 -13.49 -2.51
N ARG A 195 26.22 -14.19 -1.39
CA ARG A 195 26.42 -15.64 -1.30
C ARG A 195 25.42 -16.37 -2.21
N ALA A 196 25.86 -17.43 -2.89
CA ALA A 196 24.97 -18.33 -3.61
C ALA A 196 24.07 -19.10 -2.64
N ILE A 197 22.77 -19.06 -2.88
CA ILE A 197 21.75 -19.68 -2.04
C ILE A 197 21.30 -20.99 -2.67
N SER A 198 21.18 -22.02 -1.85
CA SER A 198 20.70 -23.33 -2.31
C SER A 198 19.20 -23.29 -2.61
N LYS A 199 18.74 -24.13 -3.55
CA LYS A 199 17.30 -24.28 -3.82
C LYS A 199 16.50 -24.65 -2.57
N PHE A 200 17.10 -25.46 -1.68
CA PHE A 200 16.49 -25.86 -0.42
C PHE A 200 16.25 -24.66 0.52
N GLU A 201 17.25 -23.78 0.69
CA GLU A 201 17.11 -22.56 1.49
C GLU A 201 15.99 -21.65 0.95
N LYS A 202 15.84 -21.52 -0.37
CA LYS A 202 14.77 -20.73 -0.99
C LYS A 202 13.37 -21.29 -0.73
N ILE A 203 13.21 -22.61 -0.80
CA ILE A 203 11.92 -23.28 -0.57
C ILE A 203 11.55 -23.25 0.91
N LEU A 204 12.53 -23.41 1.81
CA LEU A 204 12.29 -23.43 3.24
C LEU A 204 11.98 -22.03 3.80
N PHE A 205 12.57 -20.99 3.21
CA PHE A 205 12.40 -19.59 3.63
C PHE A 205 10.93 -19.15 3.79
N PRO A 206 10.02 -19.32 2.81
CA PRO A 206 8.62 -18.90 2.97
C PRO A 206 7.88 -19.66 4.06
N VAL A 207 8.19 -20.94 4.28
CA VAL A 207 7.55 -21.76 5.33
C VAL A 207 7.99 -21.28 6.71
N VAL A 208 9.30 -21.12 6.92
CA VAL A 208 9.86 -20.63 8.18
C VAL A 208 9.46 -19.17 8.43
N GLY A 209 9.51 -18.33 7.39
CA GLY A 209 9.09 -16.94 7.45
C GLY A 209 7.63 -16.80 7.85
N LEU A 210 6.73 -17.59 7.26
CA LEU A 210 5.32 -17.63 7.62
C LEU A 210 5.15 -18.01 9.09
N LEU A 211 5.73 -19.12 9.53
CA LEU A 211 5.58 -19.58 10.92
C LEU A 211 6.11 -18.52 11.90
N LEU A 212 7.33 -18.03 11.71
CA LEU A 212 7.91 -17.04 12.62
C LEU A 212 7.09 -15.75 12.68
N THR A 213 6.71 -15.19 11.53
CA THR A 213 5.99 -13.91 11.50
C THR A 213 4.54 -14.02 11.96
N ALA A 214 3.83 -15.10 11.58
CA ALA A 214 2.44 -15.29 11.98
C ALA A 214 2.30 -15.64 13.47
N TYR A 215 3.27 -16.32 14.08
CA TYR A 215 3.25 -16.54 15.54
C TYR A 215 3.53 -15.26 16.33
N ILE A 216 4.37 -14.35 15.81
CA ILE A 216 4.65 -13.06 16.46
C ILE A 216 3.49 -12.08 16.26
N ALA A 217 2.93 -12.02 15.06
CA ALA A 217 1.86 -11.08 14.70
C ALA A 217 0.74 -11.80 13.90
N PRO A 218 -0.18 -12.51 14.59
CA PRO A 218 -1.25 -13.27 13.94
C PRO A 218 -2.18 -12.40 13.07
N SER A 219 -2.35 -11.12 13.41
CA SER A 219 -3.17 -10.18 12.64
C SER A 219 -2.64 -9.91 11.23
N ALA A 220 -1.36 -10.17 10.97
CA ALA A 220 -0.74 -10.03 9.65
C ALA A 220 -0.89 -11.28 8.77
N LEU A 221 -1.48 -12.37 9.29
CA LEU A 221 -1.64 -13.64 8.59
C LEU A 221 -2.30 -13.52 7.21
N PRO A 222 -3.37 -12.73 7.00
CA PRO A 222 -3.98 -12.60 5.67
C PRO A 222 -3.04 -12.01 4.61
N LEU A 223 -2.10 -11.14 5.01
CA LEU A 223 -1.16 -10.51 4.08
C LEU A 223 0.10 -11.37 3.92
N LEU A 224 0.77 -11.69 5.04
CA LEU A 224 2.01 -12.47 5.03
C LEU A 224 1.79 -13.91 4.57
N GLY A 225 0.65 -14.52 4.92
CA GLY A 225 0.26 -15.84 4.44
C GLY A 225 0.21 -15.91 2.92
N MET A 226 -0.47 -14.93 2.29
CA MET A 226 -0.56 -14.88 0.83
C MET A 226 0.78 -14.53 0.18
N LEU A 227 1.57 -13.63 0.78
CA LEU A 227 2.93 -13.30 0.32
C LEU A 227 3.84 -14.55 0.29
N PHE A 228 3.93 -15.27 1.40
CA PHE A 228 4.78 -16.45 1.52
C PHE A 228 4.25 -17.62 0.70
N PHE A 229 2.93 -17.75 0.57
CA PHE A 229 2.35 -18.75 -0.33
C PHE A 229 2.70 -18.46 -1.80
N GLY A 230 2.61 -17.20 -2.25
CA GLY A 230 3.03 -16.79 -3.59
C GLY A 230 4.51 -17.09 -3.86
N ASN A 231 5.36 -16.80 -2.87
CA ASN A 231 6.79 -17.12 -2.94
C ASN A 231 7.03 -18.63 -3.05
N LEU A 232 6.34 -19.44 -2.25
CA LEU A 232 6.45 -20.89 -2.31
C LEU A 232 5.98 -21.45 -3.67
N LEU A 233 4.94 -20.87 -4.28
CA LEU A 233 4.48 -21.28 -5.61
C LEU A 233 5.58 -21.10 -6.67
N LYS A 234 6.37 -20.01 -6.56
CA LYS A 234 7.51 -19.72 -7.43
C LYS A 234 8.69 -20.66 -7.15
N GLU A 235 9.10 -20.78 -5.89
CA GLU A 235 10.34 -21.48 -5.52
C GLU A 235 10.21 -23.01 -5.51
N SER A 236 8.99 -23.57 -5.38
CA SER A 236 8.77 -25.02 -5.41
C SER A 236 9.16 -25.65 -6.75
N GLY A 237 9.03 -24.92 -7.86
CA GLY A 237 9.30 -25.38 -9.23
C GLY A 237 8.31 -26.42 -9.78
N VAL A 238 7.32 -26.85 -8.99
CA VAL A 238 6.27 -27.81 -9.41
C VAL A 238 4.93 -27.13 -9.69
N THR A 239 4.75 -25.90 -9.22
CA THR A 239 3.52 -25.11 -9.38
C THR A 239 3.67 -23.95 -10.38
N ASN A 240 4.52 -24.10 -11.41
CA ASN A 240 4.82 -23.02 -12.36
C ASN A 240 3.57 -22.39 -12.99
N ARG A 241 2.54 -23.20 -13.33
CA ARG A 241 1.26 -22.69 -13.85
C ARG A 241 0.57 -21.76 -12.85
N LEU A 242 0.53 -22.14 -11.58
CA LEU A 242 -0.10 -21.35 -10.52
C LEU A 242 0.71 -20.07 -10.22
N ALA A 243 2.03 -20.18 -10.14
CA ALA A 243 2.92 -19.05 -9.94
C ALA A 243 2.75 -18.01 -11.07
N ASN A 244 2.74 -18.46 -12.33
CA ASN A 244 2.54 -17.59 -13.48
C ASN A 244 1.15 -16.95 -13.50
N THR A 245 0.09 -17.69 -13.16
CA THR A 245 -1.25 -17.09 -13.04
C THR A 245 -1.29 -16.03 -11.95
N ALA A 246 -0.69 -16.31 -10.78
CA ALA A 246 -0.65 -15.38 -9.65
C ALA A 246 0.13 -14.11 -9.94
N SER A 247 1.31 -14.21 -10.58
CA SER A 247 2.20 -13.08 -10.88
C SER A 247 1.80 -12.26 -12.12
N ASN A 248 0.85 -12.74 -12.93
CA ASN A 248 0.36 -12.04 -14.13
C ASN A 248 -1.17 -11.85 -14.03
N ALA A 249 -1.93 -12.70 -14.72
CA ALA A 249 -3.36 -12.52 -14.93
C ALA A 249 -4.18 -12.25 -13.66
N LEU A 250 -3.91 -12.96 -12.54
CA LEU A 250 -4.65 -12.76 -11.30
C LEU A 250 -4.39 -11.39 -10.68
N ILE A 251 -3.11 -11.00 -10.52
CA ILE A 251 -2.77 -9.70 -9.95
C ILE A 251 -3.27 -8.57 -10.85
N ASP A 252 -3.24 -8.73 -12.18
CA ASP A 252 -3.77 -7.74 -13.12
C ASP A 252 -5.29 -7.57 -12.96
N ILE A 253 -6.05 -8.66 -12.90
CA ILE A 253 -7.52 -8.61 -12.68
C ILE A 253 -7.83 -7.91 -11.36
N VAL A 254 -7.15 -8.29 -10.28
CA VAL A 254 -7.39 -7.71 -8.95
C VAL A 254 -6.99 -6.24 -8.93
N THR A 255 -5.88 -5.87 -9.58
CA THR A 255 -5.41 -4.48 -9.66
C THR A 255 -6.39 -3.59 -10.41
N ILE A 256 -6.99 -4.08 -11.51
CA ILE A 256 -8.03 -3.35 -12.24
C ILE A 256 -9.24 -3.09 -11.35
N LEU A 257 -9.75 -4.14 -10.67
CA LEU A 257 -10.91 -4.02 -9.79
C LEU A 257 -10.64 -3.10 -8.60
N LEU A 258 -9.49 -3.27 -7.94
CA LEU A 258 -9.07 -2.44 -6.81
C LEU A 258 -8.91 -0.99 -7.24
N GLY A 259 -8.24 -0.73 -8.36
CA GLY A 259 -7.98 0.63 -8.83
C GLY A 259 -9.27 1.38 -9.20
N ILE A 260 -10.17 0.75 -9.96
CA ILE A 260 -11.47 1.36 -10.32
C ILE A 260 -12.31 1.64 -9.07
N THR A 261 -12.41 0.68 -8.15
CA THR A 261 -13.26 0.81 -6.95
C THR A 261 -12.70 1.80 -5.93
N VAL A 262 -11.39 1.84 -5.72
CA VAL A 262 -10.72 2.86 -4.89
C VAL A 262 -10.86 4.24 -5.52
N GLY A 263 -10.72 4.36 -6.85
CA GLY A 263 -10.94 5.63 -7.54
C GLY A 263 -12.39 6.10 -7.39
N ALA A 264 -13.35 5.21 -7.64
CA ALA A 264 -14.77 5.53 -7.56
C ALA A 264 -15.24 5.89 -6.14
N SER A 265 -14.56 5.42 -5.09
CA SER A 265 -14.85 5.79 -3.71
C SER A 265 -14.37 7.20 -3.35
N THR A 266 -13.63 7.87 -4.23
CA THR A 266 -13.09 9.20 -3.97
C THR A 266 -14.04 10.29 -4.46
N GLN A 267 -15.24 10.28 -3.88
CA GLN A 267 -16.25 11.30 -4.12
C GLN A 267 -15.82 12.65 -3.53
N ALA A 268 -16.32 13.75 -4.11
CA ALA A 268 -15.88 15.11 -3.78
C ALA A 268 -16.10 15.49 -2.31
N ASP A 269 -17.19 15.04 -1.72
CA ASP A 269 -17.57 15.21 -0.32
C ASP A 269 -16.62 14.49 0.65
N ILE A 270 -16.07 13.34 0.25
CA ILE A 270 -15.12 12.56 1.05
C ILE A 270 -13.68 13.06 0.86
N PHE A 271 -13.31 13.35 -0.38
CA PHE A 271 -11.92 13.67 -0.74
C PHE A 271 -11.55 15.13 -0.50
N LEU A 272 -12.41 16.11 -0.80
CA LEU A 272 -12.10 17.54 -0.66
C LEU A 272 -12.35 18.05 0.76
N THR A 273 -11.76 17.37 1.75
CA THR A 273 -11.85 17.74 3.16
C THR A 273 -10.51 18.23 3.69
N PRO A 274 -10.50 19.09 4.74
CA PRO A 274 -9.26 19.47 5.43
C PRO A 274 -8.47 18.25 5.94
N SER A 275 -9.17 17.18 6.30
CA SER A 275 -8.58 15.90 6.72
C SER A 275 -7.72 15.30 5.61
N SER A 276 -8.21 15.26 4.37
CA SER A 276 -7.44 14.73 3.23
C SER A 276 -6.16 15.53 2.99
N ILE A 277 -6.22 16.86 3.06
CA ILE A 277 -5.01 17.70 2.88
C ILE A 277 -3.95 17.37 3.95
N LYS A 278 -4.37 17.18 5.21
CA LYS A 278 -3.47 16.75 6.30
C LYS A 278 -2.86 15.37 6.01
N ILE A 279 -3.65 14.42 5.50
CA ILE A 279 -3.19 13.06 5.16
C ILE A 279 -2.11 13.12 4.08
N PHE A 280 -2.31 13.93 3.03
CA PHE A 280 -1.29 14.12 2.00
C PHE A 280 -0.01 14.74 2.59
N GLY A 281 -0.13 15.84 3.35
CA GLY A 281 1.02 16.45 4.01
C GLY A 281 1.82 15.48 4.90
N LEU A 282 1.12 14.67 5.71
CA LEU A 282 1.71 13.63 6.53
C LEU A 282 2.36 12.53 5.69
N GLY A 283 1.71 12.08 4.61
CA GLY A 283 2.25 11.07 3.70
C GLY A 283 3.58 11.51 3.08
N ALA A 284 3.66 12.73 2.56
CA ALA A 284 4.90 13.27 1.98
C ALA A 284 6.04 13.31 3.02
N LEU A 285 5.74 13.82 4.22
CA LEU A 285 6.71 13.87 5.32
C LEU A 285 7.16 12.45 5.74
N SER A 286 6.23 11.50 5.74
CA SER A 286 6.50 10.12 6.11
C SER A 286 7.55 9.47 5.22
N PHE A 287 7.50 9.69 3.90
CA PHE A 287 8.49 9.12 2.97
C PHE A 287 9.89 9.73 3.17
N ILE A 288 9.95 11.03 3.48
CA ILE A 288 11.19 11.72 3.82
C ILE A 288 11.81 11.10 5.08
N ILE A 289 10.99 10.92 6.13
CA ILE A 289 11.40 10.34 7.40
C ILE A 289 11.80 8.87 7.25
N ALA A 290 11.03 8.05 6.53
CA ALA A 290 11.34 6.65 6.29
C ALA A 290 12.67 6.50 5.54
N THR A 291 12.90 7.34 4.53
CA THR A 291 14.18 7.38 3.79
C THR A 291 15.32 7.79 4.71
N ALA A 292 15.13 8.82 5.54
CA ALA A 292 16.12 9.26 6.50
C ALA A 292 16.44 8.17 7.53
N GLY A 293 15.43 7.51 8.08
CA GLY A 293 15.54 6.40 9.02
C GLY A 293 16.32 5.23 8.44
N GLY A 294 16.02 4.83 7.20
CA GLY A 294 16.77 3.77 6.50
C GLY A 294 18.24 4.14 6.27
N VAL A 295 18.54 5.38 5.86
CA VAL A 295 19.92 5.85 5.65
C VAL A 295 20.69 5.94 6.97
N VAL A 296 20.07 6.46 8.02
CA VAL A 296 20.69 6.53 9.35
C VAL A 296 20.91 5.13 9.91
N GLY A 297 19.96 4.22 9.77
CA GLY A 297 20.13 2.81 10.11
C GLY A 297 21.31 2.18 9.39
N ALA A 298 21.46 2.45 8.08
CA ALA A 298 22.62 1.99 7.32
C ALA A 298 23.94 2.57 7.83
N LYS A 299 23.98 3.83 8.27
CA LYS A 299 25.18 4.43 8.87
C LYS A 299 25.54 3.76 10.20
N VAL A 300 24.54 3.52 11.06
CA VAL A 300 24.74 2.83 12.35
C VAL A 300 25.29 1.42 12.14
N MET A 301 24.81 0.71 11.11
CA MET A 301 25.32 -0.62 10.76
C MET A 301 26.76 -0.63 10.19
N ASN A 302 27.29 0.54 9.81
CA ASN A 302 28.64 0.71 9.27
C ASN A 302 29.64 1.26 10.30
N LEU A 303 29.21 1.47 11.56
CA LEU A 303 30.08 1.72 12.70
C LEU A 303 30.72 0.41 13.17
#